data_AF-A0A2M7JSW8-F1
#
_entry.id   AF-A0A2M7JSW8-F1
#
_cell.length_a   1.000
_cell.length_b   1.000
_cell.length_c   1.000
_cell.angle_alpha   90.00
_cell.angle_beta   90.00
_cell.angle_gamma   90.00
#
_symmetry.space_group_name_H-M   'P 1'
#
loop_
_entity.id
_entity.type
_entity.pdbx_description
1 polymer ?
#
loop_
_entity_poly.entity_id
_entity_poly.type
_entity_poly.pdbx_seq_one_letter_code
_entity_poly.pdbx_strand_id
1 'polypeptide(L)'
;MKEISYYPGCSLHGTAREYDDSIRGVSKLLDIQLHELEDWTCCGASSAHCTDEELAIELAARNLAIAEKNDRELLVPCVACYSRFKAVEKEVKEHSRKLHFSYQGNVPIRYALDLFCDETILEEVKKKLAKPLSGLKVACYYGCLTVRPPKVTGIREYENPQHMDRLMKLLGADPIPWSYKADCCGASLVMTRTDIVRKLSGKLLS
;
A
#
# COMPACT_ATOMS: atom_id res chain seq x y z
N MET A 1 20.42 0.91 11.18
CA MET A 1 19.25 1.72 10.82
C MET A 1 18.96 1.44 9.35
N LYS A 2 17.74 1.04 9.01
CA LYS A 2 17.37 0.63 7.65
C LYS A 2 16.90 1.86 6.87
N GLU A 3 17.51 2.16 5.73
CA GLU A 3 17.10 3.29 4.88
C GLU A 3 16.16 2.81 3.76
N ILE A 4 15.03 3.49 3.59
CA ILE A 4 13.99 3.11 2.62
C ILE A 4 13.51 4.35 1.87
N SER A 5 13.38 4.26 0.55
CA SER A 5 12.72 5.30 -0.25
C SER A 5 11.22 5.32 0.06
N TYR A 6 10.62 6.50 0.12
CA TYR A 6 9.24 6.67 0.56
C TYR A 6 8.41 7.44 -0.47
N TYR A 7 7.27 6.87 -0.87
CA TYR A 7 6.30 7.53 -1.73
C TYR A 7 5.00 7.76 -0.95
N PRO A 8 4.77 8.98 -0.42
CA PRO A 8 3.51 9.30 0.27
C PRO A 8 2.34 9.38 -0.70
N GLY A 9 2.58 9.87 -1.93
CA GLY A 9 1.55 10.13 -2.90
C GLY A 9 0.60 11.26 -2.49
N CYS A 10 -0.38 11.56 -3.34
CA CYS A 10 -1.23 12.74 -3.15
C CYS A 10 -2.14 12.65 -1.92
N SER A 11 -2.63 11.46 -1.56
CA SER A 11 -3.56 11.29 -0.44
C SER A 11 -2.90 11.59 0.91
N LEU A 12 -1.67 11.11 1.14
CA LEU A 12 -0.97 11.29 2.41
C LEU A 12 -0.44 12.72 2.59
N HIS A 13 -0.16 13.45 1.50
CA HIS A 13 0.13 14.89 1.59
C HIS A 13 -1.13 15.74 1.78
N GLY A 14 -2.30 15.23 1.39
CA GLY A 14 -3.56 15.96 1.40
C GLY A 14 -4.51 15.47 2.49
N THR A 15 -5.41 14.57 2.11
CA THR A 15 -6.59 14.19 2.89
C THR A 15 -6.34 13.16 4.00
N ALA A 16 -5.15 12.56 4.04
CA ALA A 16 -4.79 11.50 4.98
C ALA A 16 -3.42 11.77 5.64
N ARG A 17 -3.19 13.02 6.05
CA ARG A 17 -1.91 13.45 6.64
C ARG A 17 -1.57 12.72 7.93
N GLU A 18 -2.58 12.44 8.74
CA GLU A 18 -2.46 11.63 9.96
C GLU A 18 -1.92 10.22 9.69
N TYR A 19 -2.21 9.67 8.50
CA TYR A 19 -1.65 8.40 8.09
C TYR A 19 -0.15 8.53 7.74
N ASP A 20 0.27 9.61 7.08
CA ASP A 20 1.69 9.92 6.83
C ASP A 20 2.47 10.06 8.15
N ASP A 21 1.94 10.86 9.07
CA ASP A 21 2.54 11.10 10.38
C ASP A 21 2.69 9.78 11.15
N SER A 22 1.68 8.90 11.07
CA SER A 22 1.71 7.57 11.70
C SER A 22 2.77 6.66 11.09
N ILE A 23 2.85 6.60 9.75
CA ILE A 23 3.86 5.78 9.06
C ILE A 23 5.27 6.24 9.42
N ARG A 24 5.55 7.55 9.34
CA ARG A 24 6.86 8.12 9.68
C ARG A 24 7.20 7.91 11.16
N GLY A 25 6.23 8.12 12.05
CA GLY A 25 6.39 7.93 13.49
C GLY A 25 6.74 6.48 13.84
N VAL A 26 5.97 5.53 13.33
CA VAL A 26 6.21 4.09 13.56
C VAL A 26 7.52 3.64 12.93
N SER A 27 7.83 4.06 11.70
CA SER A 27 9.11 3.75 11.05
C SER A 27 10.30 4.26 11.85
N LYS A 28 10.24 5.50 12.36
CA LYS A 28 11.30 6.06 13.22
C LYS A 28 11.47 5.24 14.50
N LEU A 29 10.38 4.83 15.15
CA LEU A 29 10.45 3.97 16.33
C LEU A 29 11.10 2.63 16.03
N LEU A 30 10.95 2.10 14.81
CA LEU A 30 11.52 0.83 14.36
C LEU A 30 12.92 0.99 13.73
N ASP A 31 13.58 2.13 13.92
CA ASP A 31 14.90 2.44 13.34
C ASP A 31 14.93 2.29 11.80
N ILE A 32 13.82 2.67 11.15
CA ILE A 32 13.66 2.79 9.70
C ILE A 32 13.65 4.27 9.35
N GLN A 33 14.63 4.69 8.55
CA GLN A 33 14.73 6.04 8.03
C GLN A 33 14.06 6.11 6.65
N LEU A 34 13.00 6.91 6.56
CA LEU A 34 12.24 7.11 5.33
C LEU A 34 12.78 8.33 4.58
N HIS A 35 13.17 8.12 3.32
CA HIS A 35 13.63 9.15 2.40
C HIS A 35 12.56 9.38 1.34
N GLU A 36 11.82 10.48 1.46
CA GLU A 36 10.80 10.80 0.47
C GLU A 36 11.44 11.01 -0.91
N LEU A 37 10.80 10.50 -1.96
CA LEU A 37 11.26 10.73 -3.33
C LEU A 37 11.20 12.22 -3.66
N GLU A 38 12.27 12.80 -4.19
CA GLU A 38 12.20 14.17 -4.68
C GLU A 38 11.41 14.24 -6.00
N ASP A 39 10.63 15.31 -6.17
CA ASP A 39 9.90 15.61 -7.41
C ASP A 39 8.96 14.46 -7.87
N TRP A 40 8.38 13.71 -6.92
CA TRP A 40 7.37 12.70 -7.26
C TRP A 40 6.07 13.34 -7.78
N THR A 41 5.32 12.60 -8.58
CA THR A 41 4.01 13.01 -9.14
C THR A 41 2.92 12.01 -8.77
N CYS A 42 1.65 12.39 -8.88
CA CYS A 42 0.53 11.47 -8.63
C CYS A 42 0.67 10.20 -9.48
N CYS A 43 0.43 9.03 -8.89
CA CYS A 43 0.54 7.73 -9.56
C CYS A 43 -0.52 7.45 -10.65
N GLY A 44 -1.51 8.34 -10.82
CA GLY A 44 -2.55 8.21 -11.84
C GLY A 44 -3.65 7.17 -11.55
N ALA A 45 -3.73 6.62 -10.34
CA ALA A 45 -4.60 5.47 -10.03
C ALA A 45 -6.10 5.65 -10.32
N SER A 46 -6.62 6.89 -10.24
CA SER A 46 -8.04 7.18 -10.51
C SER A 46 -8.21 7.83 -11.89
N SER A 47 -7.77 9.09 -12.05
CA SER A 47 -8.11 9.88 -13.23
C SER A 47 -7.44 9.37 -14.50
N ALA A 48 -6.12 9.18 -14.49
CA ALA A 48 -5.40 8.69 -15.67
C ALA A 48 -5.83 7.26 -16.01
N HIS A 49 -5.91 6.38 -15.02
CA HIS A 49 -6.31 4.98 -15.22
C HIS A 49 -7.67 4.80 -15.94
N CYS A 50 -8.62 5.71 -15.73
CA CYS A 50 -9.94 5.65 -16.37
C CYS A 50 -10.04 6.41 -17.69
N THR A 51 -9.01 7.16 -18.10
CA THR A 51 -9.10 8.07 -19.25
C THR A 51 -8.05 7.79 -20.32
N ASP A 52 -6.82 7.44 -19.92
CA ASP A 52 -5.69 7.28 -20.82
C ASP A 52 -4.71 6.24 -20.25
N GLU A 53 -4.56 5.11 -20.95
CA GLU A 53 -3.71 4.00 -20.55
C GLU A 53 -2.22 4.36 -20.57
N GLU A 54 -1.78 5.14 -21.56
CA GLU A 54 -0.38 5.56 -21.68
C GLU A 54 -0.02 6.49 -20.53
N LEU A 55 -0.86 7.49 -20.26
CA LEU A 55 -0.66 8.40 -19.15
C LEU A 55 -0.66 7.66 -17.79
N ALA A 56 -1.52 6.67 -17.62
CA ALA A 56 -1.58 5.87 -16.39
C ALA A 56 -0.29 5.09 -16.14
N ILE A 57 0.33 4.55 -17.19
CA ILE A 57 1.61 3.86 -17.10
C ILE A 57 2.75 4.85 -16.86
N GLU A 58 2.79 5.95 -17.60
CA GLU A 58 3.93 6.89 -17.54
C GLU A 58 4.03 7.65 -16.22
N LEU A 59 2.91 8.11 -15.65
CA LEU A 59 2.90 8.77 -14.36
C LEU A 59 3.46 7.86 -13.25
N ALA A 60 3.04 6.60 -13.24
CA ALA A 60 3.51 5.61 -12.29
C ALA A 60 4.98 5.24 -12.55
N ALA A 61 5.36 5.01 -13.81
CA ALA A 61 6.73 4.67 -14.21
C ALA A 61 7.73 5.78 -13.88
N ARG A 62 7.34 7.06 -14.00
CA ARG A 62 8.21 8.21 -13.69
C ARG A 62 8.68 8.17 -12.24
N ASN A 63 7.77 7.88 -11.31
CA ASN A 63 8.11 7.77 -9.89
C ASN A 63 9.03 6.58 -9.60
N LEU A 64 8.81 5.46 -10.30
CA LEU A 64 9.68 4.28 -10.18
C LEU A 64 11.08 4.53 -10.77
N ALA A 65 11.17 5.27 -11.86
CA ALA A 65 12.45 5.71 -12.44
C ALA A 65 13.24 6.62 -11.48
N ILE A 66 12.55 7.46 -10.69
CA ILE A 66 13.18 8.26 -9.63
C ILE A 66 13.66 7.34 -8.51
N ALA A 67 12.81 6.41 -8.04
CA ALA A 67 13.17 5.47 -6.99
C ALA A 67 14.36 4.56 -7.36
N GLU A 68 14.48 4.16 -8.64
CA GLU A 68 15.56 3.28 -9.13
C GLU A 68 16.95 3.90 -9.01
N LYS A 69 17.03 5.23 -9.06
CA LYS A 69 18.29 5.96 -8.90
C LYS A 69 18.79 5.96 -7.45
N ASN A 70 17.91 5.67 -6.48
CA ASN A 70 18.23 5.75 -5.06
C ASN A 70 18.79 4.44 -4.48
N ASP A 71 18.81 3.35 -5.25
CA ASP A 71 19.28 2.01 -4.84
C ASP A 71 18.74 1.53 -3.48
N ARG A 72 17.45 1.83 -3.22
CA ARG A 72 16.71 1.45 -2.02
C ARG A 72 15.37 0.86 -2.42
N GLU A 73 14.79 0.02 -1.56
CA GLU A 73 13.39 -0.37 -1.73
C GLU A 73 12.46 0.86 -1.58
N LEU A 74 11.31 0.80 -2.24
CA LEU A 74 10.29 1.85 -2.23
C LEU A 74 9.11 1.42 -1.36
N LEU A 75 8.88 2.15 -0.26
CA LEU A 75 7.71 1.99 0.60
C LEU A 75 6.54 2.85 0.10
N VAL A 76 5.39 2.21 -0.05
CA VAL A 76 4.16 2.81 -0.60
C VAL A 76 2.99 2.53 0.34
N PRO A 77 2.50 3.54 1.09
CA PRO A 77 1.38 3.34 2.01
C PRO A 77 0.01 3.28 1.35
N CYS A 78 -0.17 3.97 0.21
CA CYS A 78 -1.44 3.94 -0.49
C CYS A 78 -1.56 2.69 -1.38
N VAL A 79 -2.54 1.84 -1.10
CA VAL A 79 -2.77 0.59 -1.85
C VAL A 79 -3.05 0.82 -3.34
N ALA A 80 -3.71 1.93 -3.70
CA ALA A 80 -3.98 2.28 -5.09
C ALA A 80 -2.68 2.64 -5.83
N CYS A 81 -1.80 3.40 -5.17
CA CYS A 81 -0.47 3.73 -5.71
C CYS A 81 0.37 2.46 -5.87
N TYR A 82 0.39 1.60 -4.85
CA TYR A 82 1.08 0.31 -4.88
C TYR A 82 0.60 -0.56 -6.06
N SER A 83 -0.71 -0.68 -6.26
CA SER A 83 -1.30 -1.42 -7.38
C SER A 83 -0.84 -0.89 -8.74
N ARG A 84 -0.74 0.45 -8.91
CA ARG A 84 -0.26 1.05 -10.17
C ARG A 84 1.22 0.78 -10.39
N PHE A 85 2.05 0.91 -9.36
CA PHE A 85 3.47 0.62 -9.47
C PHE A 85 3.73 -0.85 -9.82
N LYS A 86 3.02 -1.78 -9.19
CA LYS A 86 3.14 -3.20 -9.52
C LYS A 86 2.64 -3.54 -10.93
N ALA A 87 1.63 -2.83 -11.43
CA ALA A 87 1.18 -2.98 -12.81
C ALA A 87 2.27 -2.52 -13.79
N VAL A 88 2.90 -1.36 -13.56
CA VAL A 88 4.01 -0.86 -14.38
C VAL A 88 5.22 -1.79 -14.33
N GLU A 89 5.62 -2.25 -13.14
CA GLU A 89 6.73 -3.20 -13.00
C GLU A 89 6.51 -4.44 -13.88
N LYS A 90 5.28 -4.95 -13.89
CA LYS A 90 4.91 -6.08 -14.75
C LYS A 90 4.99 -5.75 -16.24
N GLU A 91 4.43 -4.63 -16.67
CA GLU A 91 4.46 -4.21 -18.09
C GLU A 91 5.90 -4.04 -18.61
N VAL A 92 6.79 -3.50 -17.78
CA VAL A 92 8.20 -3.30 -18.15
C VAL A 92 8.95 -4.63 -18.17
N LYS A 93 8.82 -5.46 -17.13
CA LYS A 93 9.57 -6.74 -17.01
C LYS A 93 9.07 -7.83 -17.94
N GLU A 94 7.75 -7.98 -18.08
CA GLU A 94 7.15 -9.12 -18.79
C GLU A 94 6.75 -8.77 -20.23
N HIS A 95 6.39 -7.51 -20.50
CA HIS A 95 5.91 -7.09 -21.82
C HIS A 95 6.85 -6.12 -22.54
N SER A 96 8.02 -5.81 -21.95
CA SER A 96 9.02 -4.91 -22.55
C SER A 96 8.44 -3.56 -22.98
N ARG A 97 7.50 -3.01 -22.19
CA ARG A 97 6.89 -1.70 -22.43
C ARG A 97 7.97 -0.63 -22.59
N LYS A 98 7.95 0.08 -23.72
CA LYS A 98 8.83 1.23 -23.95
C LYS A 98 8.29 2.46 -23.21
N LEU A 99 9.20 3.19 -22.58
CA LEU A 99 8.94 4.41 -21.83
C LEU A 99 9.77 5.55 -22.41
N HIS A 100 9.31 6.79 -22.24
CA HIS A 100 10.05 7.99 -22.66
C HIS A 100 11.31 8.28 -21.81
N PHE A 101 11.54 7.50 -20.76
CA PHE A 101 12.67 7.62 -19.84
C PHE A 101 13.18 6.24 -19.41
N SER A 102 14.38 6.20 -18.84
CA SER A 102 15.01 4.95 -18.40
C SER A 102 14.37 4.45 -17.10
N TYR A 103 13.79 3.25 -17.14
CA TYR A 103 13.38 2.47 -15.99
C TYR A 103 13.47 0.98 -16.33
N GLN A 104 14.15 0.20 -15.50
CA GLN A 104 14.44 -1.21 -15.78
C GLN A 104 13.56 -2.18 -14.99
N GLY A 105 12.79 -1.69 -14.01
CA GLY A 105 11.97 -2.56 -13.17
C GLY A 105 12.65 -3.03 -11.89
N ASN A 106 13.87 -2.58 -11.57
CA ASN A 106 14.71 -3.21 -10.55
C ASN A 106 14.42 -2.72 -9.13
N VAL A 107 13.59 -1.68 -8.97
CA VAL A 107 13.16 -1.18 -7.66
C VAL A 107 12.28 -2.20 -6.94
N PRO A 108 12.66 -2.67 -5.74
CA PRO A 108 11.76 -3.44 -4.90
C PRO A 108 10.62 -2.55 -4.38
N ILE A 109 9.38 -2.82 -4.79
CA ILE A 109 8.19 -2.07 -4.36
C ILE A 109 7.53 -2.79 -3.18
N ARG A 110 7.45 -2.12 -2.03
CA ARG A 110 6.82 -2.65 -0.80
C ARG A 110 5.56 -1.87 -0.45
N TYR A 111 4.48 -2.60 -0.20
CA TYR A 111 3.29 -2.03 0.44
C TYR A 111 3.54 -1.87 1.94
N ALA A 112 3.03 -0.79 2.54
CA ALA A 112 3.29 -0.49 3.95
C ALA A 112 2.83 -1.60 4.90
N LEU A 113 1.63 -2.16 4.69
CA LEU A 113 1.13 -3.26 5.53
C LEU A 113 2.05 -4.47 5.47
N ASP A 114 2.54 -4.82 4.28
CA ASP A 114 3.44 -5.95 4.09
C ASP A 114 4.76 -5.74 4.84
N LEU A 115 5.35 -4.53 4.76
CA LEU A 115 6.56 -4.20 5.50
C LEU A 115 6.37 -4.37 7.01
N PHE A 116 5.27 -3.83 7.58
CA PHE A 116 5.03 -3.93 9.02
C PHE A 116 4.60 -5.33 9.47
N CYS A 117 4.25 -6.21 8.53
CA CYS A 117 3.94 -7.61 8.78
C CYS A 117 5.12 -8.57 8.47
N ASP A 118 6.26 -8.05 8.00
CA ASP A 118 7.47 -8.84 7.82
C ASP A 118 7.94 -9.40 9.18
N GLU A 119 8.38 -10.66 9.21
CA GLU A 119 8.76 -11.34 10.46
C GLU A 119 9.85 -10.58 11.23
N THR A 120 10.85 -10.06 10.52
CA THR A 120 11.94 -9.28 11.14
C THR A 120 11.44 -7.97 11.75
N ILE A 121 10.44 -7.32 11.14
CA ILE A 121 9.84 -6.10 11.66
C ILE A 121 8.92 -6.42 12.84
N LEU A 122 8.15 -7.50 12.78
CA LEU A 122 7.28 -7.94 13.87
C LEU A 122 8.06 -8.24 15.16
N GLU A 123 9.27 -8.81 15.05
CA GLU A 123 10.15 -9.01 16.21
C GLU A 123 10.57 -7.68 16.85
N GLU A 124 10.88 -6.66 16.05
CA GLU A 124 11.19 -5.33 16.56
C GLU A 124 9.96 -4.62 17.15
N VAL A 125 8.79 -4.76 16.53
CA VAL A 125 7.51 -4.26 17.06
C VAL A 125 7.25 -4.84 18.45
N LYS A 126 7.47 -6.14 18.64
CA LYS A 126 7.27 -6.82 19.93
C LYS A 126 8.20 -6.27 21.02
N LYS A 127 9.46 -5.96 20.69
CA LYS A 127 10.43 -5.39 21.64
C LYS A 127 10.10 -3.95 22.03
N LYS A 128 9.51 -3.18 21.12
CA LYS A 128 9.22 -1.75 21.31
C LYS A 128 7.76 -1.47 21.68
N LEU A 129 6.97 -2.51 21.94
CA LEU A 129 5.58 -2.39 22.34
C LEU A 129 5.46 -1.71 23.70
N ALA A 130 5.07 -0.43 23.69
CA ALA A 130 4.92 0.36 24.92
C ALA A 130 3.53 0.20 25.56
N LYS A 131 2.47 0.19 24.76
CA LYS A 131 1.08 0.07 25.24
C LYS A 131 0.34 -0.98 24.42
N PRO A 132 0.04 -2.16 25.01
CA PRO A 132 -0.79 -3.17 24.36
C PRO A 132 -2.21 -2.65 24.08
N LEU A 133 -2.81 -3.16 23.01
CA LEU A 133 -4.20 -2.89 22.61
C LEU A 133 -5.20 -3.84 23.28
N SER A 134 -4.88 -4.31 24.49
CA SER A 134 -5.67 -5.31 25.22
C SER A 134 -7.14 -4.93 25.35
N GLY A 135 -8.02 -5.86 25.00
CA GLY A 135 -9.48 -5.68 25.04
C GLY A 135 -10.08 -4.95 23.83
N LEU A 136 -9.25 -4.50 22.88
CA LEU A 136 -9.74 -3.91 21.63
C LEU A 136 -10.07 -5.02 20.62
N LYS A 137 -11.36 -5.19 20.32
CA LYS A 137 -11.81 -6.05 19.21
C LYS A 137 -11.67 -5.30 17.90
N VAL A 138 -11.02 -5.90 16.90
CA VAL A 138 -10.75 -5.26 15.61
C VAL A 138 -11.21 -6.10 14.43
N ALA A 139 -11.90 -5.47 13.48
CA ALA A 139 -12.19 -6.06 12.18
C ALA A 139 -11.07 -5.67 11.19
N CYS A 140 -10.24 -6.64 10.81
CA CYS A 140 -9.13 -6.40 9.89
C CYS A 140 -9.62 -6.32 8.44
N TYR A 141 -9.75 -5.10 7.89
CA TYR A 141 -10.12 -4.87 6.49
C TYR A 141 -8.91 -4.56 5.61
N TYR A 142 -8.60 -5.49 4.71
CA TYR A 142 -7.48 -5.40 3.77
C TYR A 142 -7.87 -4.67 2.50
N GLY A 143 -9.16 -4.76 2.12
CA GLY A 143 -9.66 -4.33 0.83
C GLY A 143 -9.14 -5.17 -0.33
N CYS A 144 -9.70 -4.93 -1.51
CA CYS A 144 -9.45 -5.77 -2.68
C CYS A 144 -8.04 -5.61 -3.26
N LEU A 145 -7.49 -4.40 -3.32
CA LEU A 145 -6.23 -4.11 -4.02
C LEU A 145 -4.96 -4.60 -3.30
N THR A 146 -5.04 -4.83 -2.00
CA THR A 146 -3.92 -5.36 -1.20
C THR A 146 -3.59 -6.79 -1.60
N VAL A 147 -4.62 -7.56 -1.98
CA VAL A 147 -4.50 -9.01 -2.20
C VAL A 147 -4.76 -9.44 -3.64
N ARG A 148 -5.34 -8.56 -4.47
CA ARG A 148 -5.65 -8.86 -5.88
C ARG A 148 -5.01 -7.84 -6.84
N PRO A 149 -4.53 -8.29 -8.03
CA PRO A 149 -4.50 -9.69 -8.46
C PRO A 149 -3.31 -10.45 -7.82
N PRO A 150 -3.50 -11.70 -7.34
CA PRO A 150 -2.48 -12.44 -6.58
C PRO A 150 -1.21 -12.72 -7.40
N LYS A 151 -1.33 -12.82 -8.73
CA LYS A 151 -0.18 -12.94 -9.64
C LYS A 151 0.76 -11.72 -9.60
N VAL A 152 0.27 -10.58 -9.15
CA VAL A 152 1.00 -9.31 -9.10
C VAL A 152 1.42 -8.98 -7.67
N THR A 153 0.53 -9.19 -6.70
CA THR A 153 0.80 -8.89 -5.28
C THR A 153 1.63 -9.98 -4.59
N GLY A 154 1.59 -11.22 -5.08
CA GLY A 154 2.29 -12.36 -4.47
C GLY A 154 1.58 -12.94 -3.24
N ILE A 155 0.44 -12.37 -2.82
CA ILE A 155 -0.33 -12.85 -1.67
C ILE A 155 -1.02 -14.18 -2.02
N ARG A 156 -0.65 -15.25 -1.32
CA ARG A 156 -1.20 -16.61 -1.53
C ARG A 156 -2.61 -16.78 -0.97
N GLU A 157 -2.83 -16.34 0.26
CA GLU A 157 -4.12 -16.42 0.96
C GLU A 157 -5.01 -15.21 0.62
N TYR A 158 -5.15 -14.89 -0.66
CA TYR A 158 -5.80 -13.65 -1.10
C TYR A 158 -7.32 -13.62 -0.85
N GLU A 159 -7.97 -14.77 -0.65
CA GLU A 159 -9.39 -14.86 -0.27
C GLU A 159 -9.62 -14.67 1.24
N ASN A 160 -8.62 -14.94 2.08
CA ASN A 160 -8.73 -14.81 3.53
C ASN A 160 -7.38 -14.40 4.15
N PRO A 161 -6.85 -13.21 3.84
CA PRO A 161 -5.55 -12.77 4.32
C PRO A 161 -5.52 -12.66 5.85
N GLN A 162 -4.40 -13.04 6.47
CA GLN A 162 -4.22 -13.06 7.93
C GLN A 162 -3.05 -12.20 8.43
N HIS A 163 -2.28 -11.55 7.56
CA HIS A 163 -1.05 -10.87 8.00
C HIS A 163 -1.32 -9.65 8.89
N MET A 164 -2.35 -8.85 8.59
CA MET A 164 -2.80 -7.76 9.48
C MET A 164 -3.41 -8.30 10.77
N ASP A 165 -4.15 -9.42 10.72
CA ASP A 165 -4.68 -10.06 11.93
C ASP A 165 -3.55 -10.50 12.87
N ARG A 166 -2.48 -11.09 12.33
CA ARG A 166 -1.30 -11.46 13.10
C ARG A 166 -0.63 -10.25 13.74
N LEU A 167 -0.47 -9.16 12.99
CA LEU A 167 0.05 -7.89 13.53
C LEU A 167 -0.83 -7.37 14.67
N MET A 168 -2.15 -7.28 14.46
CA MET A 168 -3.09 -6.81 15.48
C MET A 168 -3.06 -7.68 16.73
N LYS A 169 -3.00 -9.00 16.58
CA LYS A 169 -2.86 -9.95 17.69
C LYS A 169 -1.54 -9.76 18.45
N LEU A 170 -0.44 -9.54 17.73
CA LEU A 170 0.87 -9.26 18.33
C LEU A 170 0.87 -7.96 19.14
N LEU A 171 0.13 -6.95 18.69
CA LEU A 171 -0.08 -5.69 19.42
C LEU A 171 -1.03 -5.83 20.62
N GLY A 172 -1.61 -7.01 20.85
CA GLY A 172 -2.50 -7.31 21.97
C GLY A 172 -3.99 -7.06 21.71
N ALA A 173 -4.38 -6.73 20.47
CA ALA A 173 -5.78 -6.64 20.09
C ALA A 173 -6.40 -8.02 19.82
N ASP A 174 -7.73 -8.07 19.77
CA ASP A 174 -8.53 -9.26 19.46
C ASP A 174 -9.09 -9.15 18.03
N PRO A 175 -8.36 -9.58 16.99
CA PRO A 175 -8.88 -9.59 15.63
C PRO A 175 -10.05 -10.57 15.51
N ILE A 176 -11.20 -10.09 15.04
CA ILE A 176 -12.40 -10.92 14.89
C ILE A 176 -12.41 -11.62 13.53
N PRO A 177 -12.83 -12.90 13.47
CA PRO A 177 -13.08 -13.56 12.19
C PRO A 177 -14.32 -12.92 11.54
N TRP A 178 -14.17 -12.48 10.29
CA TRP A 178 -15.26 -11.87 9.54
C TRP A 178 -15.04 -12.07 8.04
N SER A 179 -16.13 -12.09 7.27
CA SER A 179 -16.11 -12.55 5.87
C SER A 179 -15.67 -11.48 4.87
N TYR A 180 -15.74 -10.19 5.20
CA TYR A 180 -15.55 -9.11 4.25
C TYR A 180 -14.10 -8.56 4.19
N LYS A 181 -13.12 -9.35 4.67
CA LYS A 181 -11.69 -8.94 4.76
C LYS A 181 -11.13 -8.36 3.46
N ALA A 182 -11.44 -8.99 2.33
CA ALA A 182 -10.92 -8.66 1.00
C ALA A 182 -11.99 -8.08 0.06
N ASP A 183 -13.16 -7.73 0.59
CA ASP A 183 -14.27 -7.21 -0.20
C ASP A 183 -13.98 -5.80 -0.72
N CYS A 184 -14.71 -5.40 -1.76
CA CYS A 184 -14.57 -4.08 -2.35
C CYS A 184 -15.40 -3.05 -1.57
N CYS A 185 -14.78 -1.98 -1.09
CA CYS A 185 -15.49 -0.83 -0.51
C CYS A 185 -16.14 0.09 -1.55
N GLY A 186 -15.85 -0.11 -2.85
CA GLY A 186 -16.36 0.71 -3.94
C GLY A 186 -15.64 2.04 -4.16
N ALA A 187 -14.54 2.32 -3.45
CA ALA A 187 -13.86 3.63 -3.45
C ALA A 187 -13.50 4.17 -4.85
N SER A 188 -13.19 3.31 -5.82
CA SER A 188 -12.90 3.73 -7.21
C SER A 188 -14.08 4.44 -7.90
N LEU A 189 -15.30 4.24 -7.41
CA LEU A 189 -16.53 4.82 -7.94
C LEU A 189 -17.03 6.02 -7.12
N VAL A 190 -16.25 6.52 -6.16
CA VAL A 190 -16.70 7.58 -5.24
C VAL A 190 -17.17 8.86 -5.96
N MET A 191 -16.58 9.18 -7.12
CA MET A 191 -16.96 10.36 -7.90
C MET A 191 -18.16 10.13 -8.83
N THR A 192 -18.37 8.91 -9.29
CA THR A 192 -19.32 8.61 -10.38
C THR A 192 -20.57 7.88 -9.91
N ARG A 193 -20.48 7.04 -8.88
CA ARG A 193 -21.56 6.20 -8.35
C ARG A 193 -21.50 6.11 -6.82
N THR A 194 -21.70 7.26 -6.17
CA THR A 194 -21.76 7.38 -4.70
C THR A 194 -22.80 6.45 -4.07
N ASP A 195 -23.89 6.14 -4.79
CA ASP A 195 -24.90 5.17 -4.39
C ASP A 195 -24.33 3.76 -4.19
N ILE A 196 -23.46 3.32 -5.11
CA ILE A 196 -22.78 2.03 -5.01
C ILE A 196 -21.79 2.05 -3.84
N VAL A 197 -21.00 3.12 -3.70
CA VAL A 197 -20.01 3.23 -2.62
C VAL A 197 -20.69 3.15 -1.26
N ARG A 198 -21.78 3.90 -1.04
CA ARG A 198 -22.54 3.86 0.22
C ARG A 198 -23.12 2.48 0.50
N LYS A 199 -23.61 1.78 -0.53
CA LYS A 199 -24.12 0.41 -0.37
C LYS A 199 -23.03 -0.57 0.01
N LEU A 200 -21.86 -0.50 -0.63
CA LEU A 200 -20.76 -1.44 -0.39
C LEU A 200 -20.07 -1.15 0.95
N SER A 201 -19.68 0.09 1.22
CA SER A 201 -19.09 0.45 2.51
C SER A 201 -20.06 0.28 3.67
N GLY A 202 -21.35 0.52 3.44
CA GLY A 202 -22.40 0.26 4.42
C GLY A 202 -22.44 -1.20 4.88
N LYS A 203 -22.26 -2.17 3.97
CA LYS A 203 -22.15 -3.60 4.32
C LYS A 203 -20.90 -3.95 5.12
N LEU A 204 -19.81 -3.20 4.94
CA LEU A 204 -18.57 -3.42 5.69
C LEU A 204 -18.67 -2.89 7.12
N LEU A 205 -19.47 -1.84 7.33
CA LEU A 205 -19.58 -1.11 8.59
C LEU A 205 -20.82 -1.49 9.42
N SER A 206 -21.75 -2.27 8.87
CA SER A 206 -22.97 -2.78 9.53
C SER A 206 -22.71 -4.04 10.31
#